data_AF-A0A7J9EK23-F1
#
_entry.id   AF-A0A7J9EK23-F1
#
_cell.length_a   1.000
_cell.length_b   1.000
_cell.length_c   1.000
_cell.angle_alpha   90.00
_cell.angle_beta   90.00
_cell.angle_gamma   90.00
#
_symmetry.space_group_name_H-M   'P 1'
#
loop_
_entity.id
_entity.type
_entity.pdbx_description
1 polymer ?
#
loop_
_entity_poly.entity_id
_entity_poly.type
_entity_poly.pdbx_seq_one_letter_code
_entity_poly.pdbx_strand_id
1 'polypeptide(L)' 'MAGKIIKGSEVYVATMCVSILLFAPIIVSKLIPADKSQVNSWFNGIIKSVKERGNTLNPELVEAETKPRIIKVM' A
#
# COMPACT_ATOMS: atom_id res chain seq x y z
N MET A 1 41.40 14.82 -9.89
CA MET A 1 40.26 15.31 -10.69
C MET A 1 39.19 15.78 -9.72
N ALA A 2 39.04 17.09 -9.54
CA ALA A 2 38.00 17.63 -8.66
C ALA A 2 36.65 17.53 -9.39
N GLY A 3 35.70 16.77 -8.82
CA GLY A 3 34.35 16.65 -9.34
C GLY A 3 33.71 18.03 -9.44
N LYS A 4 33.22 18.38 -10.62
CA LYS A 4 32.49 19.62 -10.87
C LYS A 4 31.16 19.57 -10.09
N ILE A 5 31.05 20.35 -9.02
CA ILE A 5 29.76 20.53 -8.33
C ILE A 5 28.84 21.30 -9.29
N ILE A 6 27.83 20.60 -9.83
CA ILE A 6 26.83 21.19 -10.71
C ILE A 6 25.83 21.92 -9.82
N LYS A 7 26.03 23.24 -9.64
CA LYS A 7 25.09 24.11 -8.94
C LYS A 7 23.72 24.02 -9.64
N GLY A 8 22.77 23.32 -9.00
CA GLY A 8 21.46 22.98 -9.57
C GLY A 8 21.04 21.52 -9.35
N SER A 9 21.98 20.60 -9.15
CA SER A 9 21.67 19.20 -8.82
C SER A 9 21.06 19.07 -7.42
N GLU A 10 21.49 19.88 -6.46
CA GLU A 10 20.93 19.91 -5.10
C GLU A 10 19.47 20.37 -5.09
N VAL A 11 19.15 21.40 -5.89
CA VAL A 11 17.77 21.88 -6.07
C VAL A 11 16.92 20.80 -6.75
N TYR A 12 17.47 20.12 -7.76
CA TYR A 12 16.80 19.03 -8.45
C TYR A 12 16.53 17.84 -7.51
N VAL A 13 17.52 17.40 -6.73
CA VAL A 13 17.38 16.32 -5.74
C VAL A 13 16.37 16.70 -4.66
N ALA A 14 16.44 17.92 -4.13
CA ALA A 14 15.47 18.41 -3.15
C ALA A 14 14.04 18.42 -3.72
N THR A 15 13.88 18.85 -4.98
CA THR A 15 12.58 18.86 -5.66
C THR A 15 12.04 17.43 -5.87
N MET A 16 12.90 16.48 -6.20
CA MET A 16 12.53 15.06 -6.30
C MET A 16 12.14 14.45 -4.94
N CYS A 17 12.88 14.76 -3.88
CA CYS A 17 12.54 14.29 -2.55
C CYS A 17 11.19 14.86 -2.08
N VAL A 18 10.95 16.15 -2.31
CA VAL A 18 9.67 16.81 -1.96
C VAL A 18 8.52 16.23 -2.77
N SER A 19 8.70 15.96 -4.07
CA SER A 19 7.65 15.34 -4.88
C SER A 19 7.33 13.91 -4.43
N ILE A 20 8.34 13.11 -4.09
CA ILE A 20 8.13 11.78 -3.50
C ILE A 20 7.36 11.90 -2.18
N LEU A 21 7.73 12.83 -1.30
CA LEU A 21 7.02 13.01 -0.02
C LEU A 21 5.56 13.47 -0.20
N LEU A 22 5.27 14.30 -1.21
CA LEU A 22 3.92 14.81 -1.48
C LEU A 22 3.01 13.79 -2.16
N PHE A 23 3.56 12.94 -3.04
CA PHE A 23 2.78 12.04 -3.89
C PHE A 23 2.97 10.56 -3.57
N ALA A 24 3.90 10.20 -2.68
CA ALA A 24 4.03 8.81 -2.26
C ALA A 24 2.70 8.36 -1.62
N PRO A 25 2.17 7.19 -2.04
CA PRO A 25 1.01 6.62 -1.37
C PRO A 25 1.39 6.38 0.09
N ILE A 26 0.76 7.13 1.00
CA ILE A 26 0.98 6.95 2.42
C ILE A 26 0.33 5.61 2.80
N ILE A 27 1.13 4.55 2.84
CA ILE A 27 0.72 3.30 3.47
C ILE A 27 0.85 3.52 4.98
N VAL A 28 -0.07 4.31 5.55
CA VAL A 28 -0.26 4.31 7.00
C VAL A 28 -0.81 2.93 7.31
N SER A 29 -0.08 2.14 8.09
CA SER A 29 -0.65 0.99 8.79
C SER A 29 -1.81 1.54 9.64
N LYS A 30 -3.02 1.49 9.09
CA LYS A 30 -4.23 1.95 9.78
C LYS A 30 -4.30 1.19 11.10
N LEU A 31 -4.45 1.91 12.21
CA LEU A 31 -4.53 1.29 13.51
C LEU A 31 -5.68 0.27 13.51
N ILE A 32 -5.40 -0.95 13.98
CA ILE A 32 -6.43 -1.96 14.16
C ILE A 32 -7.38 -1.44 15.25
N PRO A 33 -8.70 -1.41 15.02
CA PRO A 33 -9.64 -0.91 16.01
C PRO A 33 -9.63 -1.81 17.25
N ALA A 34 -9.64 -1.19 18.43
CA ALA A 34 -9.71 -1.92 19.71
C ALA A 34 -11.07 -2.61 19.92
N ASP A 35 -12.13 -2.00 19.38
CA ASP A 35 -13.47 -2.58 19.40
C ASP A 35 -13.61 -3.65 18.31
N LYS A 36 -13.85 -4.89 18.76
CA LYS A 36 -14.02 -6.06 17.89
C LYS A 36 -15.16 -5.89 16.89
N SER A 37 -16.22 -5.16 17.25
CA SER A 37 -17.37 -4.95 16.36
C SER A 37 -17.01 -4.14 15.11
N GLN A 38 -15.97 -3.31 15.19
CA GLN A 38 -15.52 -2.43 14.11
C GLN A 38 -14.50 -3.08 13.17
N VAL A 39 -13.90 -4.22 13.57
CA VAL A 39 -12.84 -4.90 12.81
C VAL A 39 -13.29 -5.26 11.40
N ASN A 40 -14.52 -5.76 11.23
CA ASN A 40 -15.00 -6.16 9.91
C ASN A 40 -15.15 -4.96 8.96
N SER A 41 -15.75 -3.86 9.44
CA SER A 41 -15.89 -2.63 8.66
C SER A 41 -14.54 -1.98 8.36
N TRP A 42 -13.62 -1.98 9.33
CA TRP A 42 -12.25 -1.51 9.16
C TRP A 42 -11.49 -2.33 8.10
N PHE A 43 -11.57 -3.66 8.16
CA PHE A 43 -10.90 -4.56 7.21
C PHE A 43 -11.41 -4.33 5.79
N ASN A 44 -12.73 -4.28 5.61
CA ASN A 44 -13.36 -4.06 4.32
C ASN A 44 -13.09 -2.65 3.74
N GLY A 45 -12.75 -1.68 4.59
CA GLY A 45 -12.35 -0.34 4.16
C GLY A 45 -10.88 -0.23 3.75
N ILE A 46 -10.03 -1.20 4.12
CA ILE A 46 -8.59 -1.19 3.83
C ILE A 46 -8.25 -2.14 2.68
N ILE A 47 -8.75 -3.37 2.75
CA ILE A 47 -8.50 -4.38 1.74
C ILE A 47 -9.55 -4.25 0.66
N LYS A 48 -9.15 -3.72 -0.50
CA LYS A 48 -9.98 -3.70 -1.70
C LYS A 48 -10.35 -5.11 -2.12
N SER A 49 -11.55 -5.27 -2.67
CA SER A 49 -12.05 -6.57 -3.11
C SER A 49 -11.17 -7.15 -4.23
N VAL A 50 -11.15 -8.49 -4.38
CA VAL A 50 -10.44 -9.16 -5.49
C VAL A 50 -10.84 -8.59 -6.85
N LYS A 51 -12.12 -8.20 -7.01
CA LYS A 51 -12.64 -7.56 -8.21
C LYS A 51 -11.88 -6.26 -8.56
N GLU A 52 -11.44 -5.51 -7.56
CA GLU A 52 -10.75 -4.23 -7.74
C GLU A 52 -9.23 -4.38 -7.90
N ARG A 53 -8.62 -5.43 -7.34
CA ARG A 53 -7.16 -5.63 -7.35
C ARG A 53 -6.65 -6.79 -8.19
N GLY A 54 -7.54 -7.66 -8.69
CA GLY A 54 -7.19 -8.93 -9.32
C GLY A 54 -6.26 -8.79 -10.52
N ASN A 55 -6.36 -7.70 -11.27
CA ASN A 55 -5.52 -7.43 -12.44
C ASN A 55 -4.04 -7.15 -12.08
N THR A 56 -3.76 -6.85 -10.80
CA THR A 56 -2.40 -6.56 -10.29
C THR A 56 -1.83 -7.69 -9.43
N LEU A 57 -2.67 -8.68 -9.09
CA LEU A 57 -2.29 -9.83 -8.28
C LEU A 57 -1.80 -10.97 -9.17
N ASN A 58 -0.98 -11.83 -8.60
CA ASN A 58 -0.65 -13.11 -9.23
C ASN A 58 -1.95 -13.91 -9.46
N PRO A 59 -2.17 -14.51 -10.65
CA PRO A 59 -3.36 -15.30 -10.96
C PRO A 59 -3.70 -16.36 -9.90
N GLU A 60 -2.70 -17.01 -9.30
CA GLU A 60 -2.90 -18.01 -8.25
C GLU A 60 -3.52 -17.41 -6.98
N LEU A 61 -3.18 -16.16 -6.65
CA LEU A 61 -3.77 -15.44 -5.52
C LEU A 61 -5.22 -15.03 -5.81
N VAL A 62 -5.51 -14.65 -7.06
CA VAL A 62 -6.88 -14.33 -7.49
C VAL A 62 -7.78 -15.56 -7.37
N GLU A 63 -7.29 -16.73 -7.79
CA GLU A 63 -8.04 -17.98 -7.65
C GLU A 63 -8.25 -18.37 -6.17
N ALA A 64 -7.20 -18.26 -5.34
CA ALA A 64 -7.31 -18.61 -3.92
C ALA A 64 -8.32 -17.73 -3.17
N GLU A 65 -8.35 -16.42 -3.46
CA GLU A 65 -9.27 -15.50 -2.79
C GLU A 65 -10.71 -15.56 -3.32
N THR A 66 -10.93 -16.00 -4.57
CA THR A 66 -12.30 -16.24 -5.10
C THR A 66 -12.94 -17.52 -4.55
N LYS A 67 -12.14 -18.45 -4.04
CA LYS A 67 -12.59 -19.71 -3.41
C LYS A 67 -12.15 -19.75 -1.94
N PRO A 68 -12.74 -18.93 -1.05
CA PRO A 68 -12.30 -18.85 0.34
C PRO A 68 -12.46 -20.18 1.07
N ARG A 69 -11.37 -20.65 1.69
CA ARG A 69 -11.42 -21.79 2.62
C ARG A 69 -11.85 -21.30 3.99
N ILE A 70 -13.07 -21.61 4.41
CA ILE A 70 -13.58 -21.28 5.75
C ILE A 70 -12.99 -22.29 6.75
N ILE A 71 -12.10 -21.83 7.62
CA ILE A 71 -11.61 -22.62 8.76
C ILE A 71 -12.44 -22.27 9.99
N LYS A 72 -13.18 -23.24 10.50
CA LYS A 72 -13.97 -23.07 11.73
C LYS A 72 -13.08 -23.42 12.93
N VAL A 73 -12.78 -22.42 13.76
CA VAL A 73 -12.08 -22.62 15.04
C VAL A 73 -13.14 -22.91 16.10
N MET A 74 -13.03 -24.05 16.79
CA MET A 74 -13.86 -24.42 17.93
C MET A 74 -13.46 -23.67 19.19
#